data_AF-A0A430AF43-F1
#
_entry.id   AF-A0A430AF43-F1
#
_cell.length_a   1.000
_cell.length_b   1.000
_cell.length_c   1.000
_cell.angle_alpha   90.00
_cell.angle_beta   90.00
_cell.angle_gamma   90.00
#
_symmetry.space_group_name_H-M   'P 1'
#
loop_
_entity.id
_entity.type
_entity.pdbx_description
1 polymer ?
#
loop_
_entity_poly.entity_id
_entity_poly.type
_entity_poly.pdbx_seq_one_letter_code
_entity_poly.pdbx_strand_id
1 'polypeptide(L)'
;MYPALAKANEGLQLLGGDPSTGKIGAGSWNGHGFNKVESDWQKRVNDEWNKEELEFKKNLMNEYGFSEEEASLIYKIYQNLMDEKGEKGKKLFWQLLASPVYNGFAWSYVSGSVNEEEIRKLLKSLGISDKEVSNFISMIQNQNGMSSSSALTVEDYYNSLNKPTAWKNLNQSERDRILNMWNRYNSKTDFSHLAAIIASYQNNSFFEDESGTIIGAIFGIEGLDENAGYIGDAVGTNGVAPSMGPDDYKADLDAVNIFNRLKNDDIINAINNYNHDISSGKTNRAEEFIKNIGNGDYGEGIVKLQGDYNTFINSPKYNKLSKEEQKVFASFILNLINGNNEMR
;
A
#
# COMPACT_ATOMS: atom_id res chain seq x y z
N MET A 1 -59.84 10.68 11.62
CA MET A 1 -58.86 11.13 10.61
C MET A 1 -57.49 11.00 11.24
N TYR A 2 -56.70 10.00 10.84
CA TYR A 2 -55.53 9.54 11.60
C TYR A 2 -54.26 10.34 11.23
N PRO A 3 -53.45 10.80 12.21
CA PRO A 3 -52.22 11.58 11.97
C PRO A 3 -51.12 10.85 11.19
N ALA A 4 -51.22 9.53 11.03
CA ALA A 4 -50.25 8.71 10.30
C ALA A 4 -50.34 8.83 8.76
N LEU A 5 -51.52 9.18 8.23
CA LEU A 5 -51.73 9.35 6.77
C LEU A 5 -51.18 10.68 6.23
N ALA A 6 -51.00 11.69 7.10
CA ALA A 6 -50.44 12.98 6.71
C ALA A 6 -48.91 12.92 6.50
N LYS A 7 -48.19 12.16 7.33
CA LYS A 7 -46.71 12.04 7.24
C LYS A 7 -46.21 11.16 6.09
N ALA A 8 -47.00 10.17 5.67
CA ALA A 8 -46.68 9.36 4.49
C ALA A 8 -46.80 10.15 3.18
N ASN A 9 -47.71 11.13 3.11
CA ASN A 9 -47.93 11.97 1.94
C ASN A 9 -46.82 13.01 1.72
N GLU A 10 -46.20 13.53 2.79
CA GLU A 10 -45.05 14.45 2.68
C GLU A 10 -43.79 13.73 2.16
N GLY A 11 -43.57 12.46 2.56
CA GLY A 11 -42.45 11.66 2.06
C GLY A 11 -42.59 11.25 0.58
N LEU A 12 -43.81 11.05 0.08
CA LEU A 12 -44.09 10.70 -1.32
C LEU A 12 -43.98 11.91 -2.26
N GLN A 13 -44.31 13.12 -1.79
CA GLN A 13 -44.15 14.36 -2.57
C GLN A 13 -42.68 14.78 -2.70
N LEU A 14 -41.84 14.50 -1.70
CA LEU A 14 -40.38 14.72 -1.78
C LEU A 14 -39.67 13.80 -2.82
N LEU A 15 -40.32 12.71 -3.22
CA LEU A 15 -39.80 11.72 -4.18
C LEU A 15 -40.53 11.75 -5.54
N GLY A 16 -41.46 12.68 -5.75
CA GLY A 16 -42.17 12.86 -7.03
C GLY A 16 -43.22 11.80 -7.36
N GLY A 17 -43.78 11.09 -6.37
CA GLY A 17 -44.78 10.03 -6.59
C GLY A 17 -46.24 10.52 -6.62
N ASP A 18 -47.09 9.83 -7.40
CA ASP A 18 -48.55 10.02 -7.40
C ASP A 18 -49.22 9.17 -6.30
N PRO A 19 -49.82 9.78 -5.26
CA PRO A 19 -50.41 9.05 -4.14
C PRO A 19 -51.67 8.24 -4.48
N SER A 20 -52.29 8.46 -5.64
CA SER A 20 -53.54 7.78 -6.03
C SER A 20 -53.32 6.39 -6.63
N THR A 21 -52.08 6.05 -7.01
CA THR A 21 -51.74 4.82 -7.75
C THR A 21 -50.66 3.94 -7.08
N GLY A 22 -49.94 4.46 -6.08
CA GLY A 22 -48.99 3.68 -5.27
C GLY A 22 -47.68 3.28 -5.97
N LYS A 23 -47.29 3.95 -7.06
CA LYS A 23 -46.02 3.69 -7.78
C LYS A 23 -44.99 4.80 -7.56
N ILE A 24 -43.74 4.41 -7.34
CA ILE A 24 -42.58 5.31 -7.17
C ILE A 24 -41.93 5.55 -8.54
N GLY A 25 -41.71 6.81 -8.92
CA GLY A 25 -40.95 7.18 -10.12
C GLY A 25 -40.20 8.49 -9.93
N ALA A 26 -38.88 8.46 -10.12
CA ALA A 26 -38.09 9.67 -10.30
C ALA A 26 -38.08 10.04 -11.80
N GLY A 27 -38.59 11.23 -12.13
CA GLY A 27 -38.46 11.83 -13.45
C GLY A 27 -39.80 12.09 -14.13
N SER A 28 -40.05 13.36 -14.45
CA SER A 28 -41.08 13.78 -15.39
C SER A 28 -40.81 13.17 -16.77
N TRP A 29 -41.76 12.39 -17.27
CA TRP A 29 -41.72 11.70 -18.56
C TRP A 29 -41.77 12.70 -19.73
N ASN A 30 -40.83 12.63 -20.68
CA ASN A 30 -40.75 13.55 -21.84
C ASN A 30 -41.07 12.88 -23.21
N GLY A 31 -41.65 11.68 -23.20
CA GLY A 31 -42.03 10.95 -24.41
C GLY A 31 -40.91 10.18 -25.11
N HIS A 32 -39.65 10.22 -24.64
CA HIS A 32 -38.52 9.49 -25.27
C HIS A 32 -37.67 8.66 -24.28
N GLY A 33 -38.02 8.61 -23.00
CA GLY A 33 -37.31 7.86 -21.96
C GLY A 33 -37.10 8.69 -20.69
N PHE A 34 -36.60 8.06 -19.63
CA PHE A 34 -36.21 8.77 -18.40
C PHE A 34 -34.86 9.48 -18.64
N ASN A 35 -34.86 10.81 -18.72
CA ASN A 35 -33.63 11.57 -18.56
C ASN A 35 -33.30 11.62 -17.07
N LYS A 36 -32.21 10.96 -16.67
CA LYS A 36 -31.68 11.01 -15.30
C LYS A 36 -31.06 12.40 -15.10
N VAL A 37 -31.84 13.37 -14.62
CA VAL A 37 -31.28 14.64 -14.17
C VAL A 37 -30.54 14.35 -12.88
N GLU A 38 -29.21 14.48 -12.94
CA GLU A 38 -28.35 14.32 -11.78
C GLU A 38 -28.71 15.36 -10.71
N SER A 39 -29.19 14.88 -9.57
CA SER A 39 -29.63 15.71 -8.45
C SER A 39 -28.44 16.35 -7.72
N ASP A 40 -28.67 17.45 -6.99
CA ASP A 40 -27.60 18.18 -6.31
C ASP A 40 -26.84 17.35 -5.26
N TRP A 41 -27.48 16.34 -4.66
CA TRP A 41 -26.79 15.43 -3.75
C TRP A 41 -25.91 14.42 -4.51
N GLN A 42 -26.33 13.97 -5.69
CA GLN A 42 -25.50 13.12 -6.55
C GLN A 42 -24.28 13.88 -7.06
N LYS A 43 -24.44 15.15 -7.43
CA LYS A 43 -23.30 16.01 -7.77
C LYS A 43 -22.32 16.16 -6.62
N ARG A 44 -22.80 16.45 -5.41
CA ARG A 44 -21.92 16.56 -4.24
C ARG A 44 -21.17 15.27 -3.94
N VAL A 45 -21.86 14.13 -3.98
CA VAL A 45 -21.22 12.82 -3.79
C VAL A 45 -20.21 12.53 -4.89
N ASN A 46 -20.53 12.83 -6.15
CA ASN A 46 -19.59 12.68 -7.26
C ASN A 46 -18.40 13.64 -7.15
N ASP A 47 -18.60 14.88 -6.70
CA ASP A 47 -17.53 15.85 -6.48
C ASP A 47 -16.61 15.42 -5.33
N GLU A 48 -17.17 14.88 -4.25
CA GLU A 48 -16.42 14.32 -3.12
C GLU A 48 -15.65 13.05 -3.52
N TRP A 49 -16.29 12.11 -4.22
CA TRP A 49 -15.61 10.92 -4.75
C TRP A 49 -14.54 11.25 -5.77
N ASN A 50 -14.80 12.21 -6.66
CA ASN A 50 -13.79 12.71 -7.60
C ASN A 50 -12.61 13.33 -6.85
N LYS A 51 -12.85 13.96 -5.69
CA LYS A 51 -11.79 14.52 -4.86
C LYS A 51 -10.97 13.43 -4.17
N GLU A 52 -11.61 12.44 -3.55
CA GLU A 52 -10.93 11.30 -2.90
C GLU A 52 -10.10 10.48 -3.90
N GLU A 53 -10.66 10.20 -5.07
CA GLU A 53 -9.97 9.56 -6.19
C GLU A 53 -8.75 10.37 -6.64
N LEU A 54 -8.95 11.68 -6.88
CA LEU A 54 -7.89 12.55 -7.35
C LEU A 54 -6.76 12.66 -6.33
N GLU A 55 -7.09 12.73 -5.04
CA GLU A 55 -6.14 12.78 -3.95
C GLU A 55 -5.37 11.45 -3.83
N PHE A 56 -6.06 10.32 -3.97
CA PHE A 56 -5.41 9.00 -3.97
C PHE A 56 -4.41 8.86 -5.11
N LYS A 57 -4.82 9.22 -6.33
CA LYS A 57 -3.91 9.21 -7.49
C LYS A 57 -2.74 10.15 -7.30
N LYS A 58 -2.95 11.35 -6.75
CA LYS A 58 -1.87 12.28 -6.43
C LYS A 58 -0.89 11.71 -5.41
N ASN A 59 -1.37 11.01 -4.39
CA ASN A 59 -0.52 10.34 -3.41
C ASN A 59 0.31 9.25 -4.09
N LEU A 60 -0.29 8.44 -4.98
CA LEU A 60 0.44 7.45 -5.77
C LEU A 60 1.57 8.06 -6.61
N MET A 61 1.30 9.22 -7.21
CA MET A 61 2.29 9.95 -8.02
C MET A 61 3.39 10.59 -7.16
N ASN A 62 3.02 11.19 -6.04
CA ASN A 62 3.95 11.97 -5.21
C ASN A 62 4.84 11.09 -4.34
N GLU A 63 4.27 10.09 -3.67
CA GLU A 63 4.98 9.25 -2.69
C GLU A 63 5.72 8.08 -3.35
N TYR A 64 5.15 7.54 -4.43
CA TYR A 64 5.69 6.33 -5.09
C TYR A 64 6.17 6.59 -6.53
N GLY A 65 5.88 7.75 -7.11
CA GLY A 65 6.40 8.15 -8.42
C GLY A 65 5.60 7.63 -9.61
N PHE A 66 4.42 7.02 -9.43
CA PHE A 66 3.62 6.55 -10.55
C PHE A 66 3.22 7.69 -11.51
N SER A 67 3.03 7.38 -12.80
CA SER A 67 2.43 8.32 -13.76
C SER A 67 0.92 8.42 -13.51
N GLU A 68 0.26 9.39 -14.14
CA GLU A 68 -1.20 9.50 -14.06
C GLU A 68 -1.90 8.24 -14.61
N GLU A 69 -1.36 7.65 -15.66
CA GLU A 69 -1.87 6.40 -16.25
C GLU A 69 -1.65 5.19 -15.32
N GLU A 70 -0.47 5.09 -14.70
CA GLU A 70 -0.14 4.03 -13.75
C GLU A 70 -1.03 4.14 -12.49
N ALA A 71 -1.17 5.34 -11.92
CA ALA A 71 -2.05 5.62 -10.79
C ALA A 71 -3.52 5.36 -11.12
N SER A 72 -3.96 5.71 -12.34
CA SER A 72 -5.31 5.42 -12.82
C SER A 72 -5.55 3.92 -12.98
N LEU A 73 -4.55 3.15 -13.41
CA LEU A 73 -4.66 1.70 -13.50
C LEU A 73 -4.75 1.06 -12.10
N ILE A 74 -3.94 1.52 -11.12
CA ILE A 74 -4.03 1.04 -9.73
C ILE A 74 -5.42 1.30 -9.17
N TYR A 75 -5.94 2.52 -9.35
CA TYR A 75 -7.27 2.89 -8.88
C TYR A 75 -8.39 2.09 -9.57
N LYS A 76 -8.30 1.89 -10.89
CA LYS A 76 -9.24 1.02 -11.63
C LYS A 76 -9.25 -0.41 -11.08
N ILE A 77 -8.08 -0.98 -10.79
CA ILE A 77 -7.96 -2.31 -10.19
C ILE A 77 -8.60 -2.33 -8.80
N TYR A 78 -8.34 -1.32 -7.97
CA TYR A 78 -9.00 -1.15 -6.67
C TYR A 78 -10.53 -1.14 -6.80
N GLN A 79 -11.08 -0.28 -7.66
CA GLN A 79 -12.53 -0.18 -7.85
C GLN A 79 -13.14 -1.52 -8.29
N ASN A 80 -12.56 -2.17 -9.30
CA ASN A 80 -13.07 -3.44 -9.79
C ASN A 80 -12.99 -4.55 -8.73
N LEU A 81 -11.94 -4.57 -7.90
CA LEU A 81 -11.84 -5.49 -6.76
C LEU A 81 -12.95 -5.24 -5.73
N MET A 82 -13.19 -3.98 -5.38
CA MET A 82 -14.22 -3.61 -4.41
C MET A 82 -15.61 -3.95 -4.92
N ASP A 83 -15.90 -3.66 -6.19
CA ASP A 83 -17.18 -3.93 -6.83
C ASP A 83 -17.47 -5.44 -6.92
N GLU A 84 -16.47 -6.25 -7.30
CA GLU A 84 -16.68 -7.68 -7.48
C GLU A 84 -16.52 -8.53 -6.21
N LYS A 85 -15.64 -8.12 -5.30
CA LYS A 85 -15.20 -8.96 -4.15
C LYS A 85 -15.55 -8.35 -2.79
N GLY A 86 -16.00 -7.10 -2.73
CA GLY A 86 -16.36 -6.41 -1.49
C GLY A 86 -15.20 -6.39 -0.49
N GLU A 87 -15.45 -6.78 0.76
CA GLU A 87 -14.44 -6.83 1.82
C GLU A 87 -13.22 -7.71 1.48
N LYS A 88 -13.41 -8.82 0.74
CA LYS A 88 -12.27 -9.63 0.28
C LYS A 88 -11.39 -8.88 -0.71
N GLY A 89 -11.96 -7.93 -1.45
CA GLY A 89 -11.25 -7.05 -2.38
C GLY A 89 -10.19 -6.20 -1.70
N LYS A 90 -10.43 -5.76 -0.45
CA LYS A 90 -9.45 -4.97 0.33
C LYS A 90 -8.14 -5.73 0.55
N LYS A 91 -8.23 -6.99 0.98
CA LYS A 91 -7.07 -7.86 1.19
C LYS A 91 -6.39 -8.21 -0.14
N LEU A 92 -7.18 -8.56 -1.15
CA LEU A 92 -6.66 -8.89 -2.49
C LEU A 92 -5.93 -7.72 -3.14
N PHE A 93 -6.32 -6.48 -2.86
CA PHE A 93 -5.65 -5.29 -3.38
C PHE A 93 -4.19 -5.23 -2.93
N TRP A 94 -3.93 -5.36 -1.62
CA TRP A 94 -2.58 -5.35 -1.07
C TRP A 94 -1.76 -6.56 -1.56
N GLN A 95 -2.36 -7.75 -1.60
CA GLN A 95 -1.73 -8.95 -2.15
C GLN A 95 -1.31 -8.78 -3.61
N LEU A 96 -2.17 -8.20 -4.44
CA LEU A 96 -1.89 -7.94 -5.85
C LEU A 96 -0.76 -6.93 -6.04
N LEU A 97 -0.67 -5.91 -5.19
CA LEU A 97 0.41 -4.92 -5.23
C LEU A 97 1.75 -5.50 -4.78
N ALA A 98 1.76 -6.45 -3.85
CA ALA A 98 2.97 -7.13 -3.39
C ALA A 98 3.50 -8.19 -4.39
N SER A 99 2.58 -8.94 -5.01
CA SER A 99 2.88 -10.17 -5.76
C SER A 99 3.89 -10.06 -6.91
N PRO A 100 3.96 -8.97 -7.71
CA PRO A 100 4.95 -8.85 -8.79
C PRO A 100 6.41 -8.93 -8.33
N VAL A 101 6.67 -8.63 -7.05
CA VAL A 101 8.01 -8.60 -6.43
C VAL A 101 8.13 -9.67 -5.35
N TYR A 102 7.18 -9.70 -4.41
CA TYR A 102 7.18 -10.58 -3.25
C TYR A 102 6.29 -11.79 -3.52
N ASN A 103 6.84 -12.80 -4.20
CA ASN A 103 6.16 -14.07 -4.51
C ASN A 103 7.00 -15.30 -4.12
N GLY A 104 6.49 -16.49 -4.42
CA GLY A 104 7.09 -17.76 -4.02
C GLY A 104 6.52 -18.28 -2.70
N PHE A 105 6.98 -19.46 -2.27
CA PHE A 105 6.38 -20.18 -1.14
C PHE A 105 6.34 -19.35 0.15
N ALA A 106 7.45 -18.69 0.52
CA ALA A 106 7.52 -17.89 1.74
C ALA A 106 6.54 -16.70 1.72
N TRP A 107 6.50 -15.93 0.63
CA TRP A 107 5.61 -14.77 0.54
C TRP A 107 4.15 -15.16 0.33
N SER A 108 3.87 -16.24 -0.39
CA SER A 108 2.52 -16.80 -0.46
C SER A 108 2.01 -17.22 0.91
N TYR A 109 2.91 -17.71 1.75
CA TYR A 109 2.59 -18.06 3.12
C TYR A 109 2.37 -16.83 4.02
N VAL A 110 3.28 -15.85 3.97
CA VAL A 110 3.27 -14.67 4.84
C VAL A 110 2.21 -13.66 4.42
N SER A 111 2.24 -13.15 3.19
CA SER A 111 1.32 -12.10 2.71
C SER A 111 0.15 -12.65 1.91
N GLY A 112 0.16 -13.93 1.52
CA GLY A 112 -0.81 -14.47 0.56
C GLY A 112 -0.56 -13.97 -0.87
N SER A 113 0.66 -13.51 -1.15
CA SER A 113 1.07 -13.18 -2.50
C SER A 113 1.01 -14.40 -3.44
N VAL A 114 0.78 -14.11 -4.72
CA VAL A 114 0.54 -15.12 -5.75
C VAL A 114 1.55 -14.99 -6.89
N ASN A 115 1.66 -16.02 -7.72
CA ASN A 115 2.55 -15.97 -8.87
C ASN A 115 1.92 -15.17 -10.04
N GLU A 116 2.72 -14.86 -11.06
CA GLU A 116 2.26 -14.06 -12.21
C GLU A 116 1.05 -14.67 -12.95
N GLU A 117 0.95 -16.00 -13.04
CA GLU A 117 -0.18 -16.66 -13.70
C GLU A 117 -1.49 -16.37 -12.95
N GLU A 118 -1.45 -16.41 -11.63
CA GLU A 118 -2.57 -16.11 -10.74
C GLU A 118 -2.94 -14.63 -10.77
N ILE A 119 -1.96 -13.71 -10.78
CA ILE A 119 -2.18 -12.27 -11.00
C ILE A 119 -2.96 -12.07 -12.32
N ARG A 120 -2.47 -12.69 -13.40
CA ARG A 120 -3.08 -12.57 -14.73
C ARG A 120 -4.51 -13.10 -14.74
N LYS A 121 -4.77 -14.26 -14.14
CA LYS A 121 -6.12 -14.82 -14.04
C LYS A 121 -7.07 -13.91 -13.27
N LEU A 122 -6.65 -13.41 -12.11
CA LEU A 122 -7.47 -12.55 -11.27
C LEU A 122 -7.78 -11.22 -11.97
N LEU A 123 -6.77 -10.50 -12.45
CA LEU A 123 -6.99 -9.20 -13.10
C LEU A 123 -7.82 -9.32 -14.39
N LYS A 124 -7.65 -10.39 -15.18
CA LYS A 124 -8.54 -10.66 -16.33
C LYS A 124 -9.98 -10.90 -15.91
N SER A 125 -10.20 -11.62 -14.80
CA SER A 125 -11.56 -11.85 -14.30
C SER A 125 -12.26 -10.55 -13.89
N LEU A 126 -11.48 -9.53 -13.50
CA LEU A 126 -11.93 -8.17 -13.19
C LEU A 126 -12.07 -7.27 -14.44
N GLY A 127 -11.99 -7.82 -15.64
CA GLY A 127 -12.10 -7.05 -16.89
C GLY A 127 -10.87 -6.21 -17.25
N ILE A 128 -9.71 -6.44 -16.63
CA ILE A 128 -8.45 -5.77 -16.99
C ILE A 128 -7.86 -6.45 -18.23
N SER A 129 -7.51 -5.65 -19.24
CA SER A 129 -6.99 -6.17 -20.51
C SER A 129 -5.58 -6.78 -20.36
N ASP A 130 -5.20 -7.68 -21.26
CA ASP A 130 -3.86 -8.28 -21.28
C ASP A 130 -2.71 -7.26 -21.26
N LYS A 131 -2.91 -6.14 -21.97
CA LYS A 131 -1.96 -5.04 -22.01
C LYS A 131 -1.86 -4.33 -20.66
N GLU A 132 -3.01 -4.01 -20.04
CA GLU A 132 -3.05 -3.39 -18.72
C GLU A 132 -2.46 -4.30 -17.64
N VAL A 133 -2.73 -5.61 -17.67
CA VAL A 133 -2.13 -6.57 -16.73
C VAL A 133 -0.61 -6.59 -16.86
N SER A 134 -0.10 -6.61 -18.09
CA SER A 134 1.34 -6.59 -18.34
C SER A 134 1.97 -5.26 -17.90
N ASN A 135 1.27 -4.15 -18.12
CA ASN A 135 1.68 -2.84 -17.61
C ASN A 135 1.71 -2.82 -16.08
N PHE A 136 0.68 -3.33 -15.40
CA PHE A 136 0.59 -3.43 -13.94
C PHE A 136 1.78 -4.20 -13.35
N ILE A 137 2.07 -5.39 -13.86
CA ILE A 137 3.21 -6.19 -13.37
C ILE A 137 4.52 -5.39 -13.57
N SER A 138 4.72 -4.82 -14.76
CA SER A 138 5.96 -4.12 -15.07
C SER A 138 6.14 -2.83 -14.28
N MET A 139 5.08 -2.05 -14.04
CA MET A 139 5.20 -0.77 -13.33
C MET A 139 5.52 -1.01 -11.85
N ILE A 140 4.95 -2.04 -11.22
CA ILE A 140 5.27 -2.41 -9.83
C ILE A 140 6.72 -2.89 -9.72
N GLN A 141 7.16 -3.79 -10.61
CA GLN A 141 8.55 -4.28 -10.61
C GLN A 141 9.57 -3.16 -10.87
N ASN A 142 9.25 -2.23 -11.78
CA ASN A 142 10.13 -1.10 -12.06
C ASN A 142 10.17 -0.10 -10.90
N GLN A 143 9.03 0.14 -10.23
CA GLN A 143 8.96 1.05 -9.09
C GLN A 143 9.84 0.51 -7.95
N ASN A 144 9.65 -0.74 -7.54
CA ASN A 144 10.49 -1.44 -6.55
C ASN A 144 11.98 -1.42 -6.94
N GLY A 145 12.31 -1.86 -8.16
CA GLY A 145 13.72 -1.94 -8.58
C GLY A 145 14.43 -0.58 -8.59
N MET A 146 13.73 0.50 -8.92
CA MET A 146 14.31 1.85 -8.97
C MET A 146 14.25 2.57 -7.61
N SER A 147 13.25 2.34 -6.77
CA SER A 147 13.18 2.92 -5.42
C SER A 147 14.27 2.37 -4.52
N SER A 148 14.53 1.07 -4.60
CA SER A 148 15.51 0.35 -3.78
C SER A 148 16.93 0.35 -4.35
N SER A 149 17.16 1.11 -5.42
CA SER A 149 18.47 1.14 -6.06
C SER A 149 19.46 2.00 -5.28
N SER A 150 20.62 1.43 -4.97
CA SER A 150 21.79 2.18 -4.48
C SER A 150 22.61 2.82 -5.61
N ALA A 151 22.14 2.78 -6.86
CA ALA A 151 22.88 3.30 -8.00
C ALA A 151 22.88 4.84 -8.01
N LEU A 152 24.04 5.43 -8.33
CA LEU A 152 24.19 6.89 -8.39
C LEU A 152 23.59 7.50 -9.66
N THR A 153 23.52 6.71 -10.74
CA THR A 153 22.99 7.15 -12.03
C THR A 153 22.06 6.11 -12.63
N VAL A 154 21.17 6.55 -13.54
CA VAL A 154 20.30 5.66 -14.31
C VAL A 154 21.09 4.65 -15.16
N GLU A 155 22.29 5.03 -15.61
CA GLU A 155 23.17 4.15 -16.38
C GLU A 155 23.72 3.03 -15.48
N ASP A 156 24.18 3.36 -14.28
CA ASP A 156 24.67 2.38 -13.30
C ASP A 156 23.54 1.41 -12.91
N TYR A 157 22.35 1.94 -12.64
CA TYR A 157 21.16 1.13 -12.39
C TYR A 157 20.89 0.18 -13.54
N TYR A 158 20.77 0.70 -14.77
CA TYR A 158 20.43 -0.12 -15.93
C TYR A 158 21.47 -1.22 -16.19
N ASN A 159 22.75 -0.87 -16.07
CA ASN A 159 23.84 -1.84 -16.27
C ASN A 159 23.86 -2.92 -15.18
N SER A 160 23.33 -2.66 -13.98
CA SER A 160 23.20 -3.66 -12.91
C SER A 160 22.15 -4.75 -13.20
N LEU A 161 21.15 -4.46 -14.05
CA LEU A 161 20.03 -5.36 -14.34
C LEU A 161 20.38 -6.52 -15.29
N ASN A 162 21.66 -6.69 -15.66
CA ASN A 162 22.18 -7.72 -16.55
C ASN A 162 21.36 -7.88 -17.86
N LYS A 163 20.99 -6.74 -18.47
CA LYS A 163 20.21 -6.70 -19.72
C LYS A 163 21.06 -7.09 -20.93
N PRO A 164 20.47 -7.72 -21.97
CA PRO A 164 21.21 -8.14 -23.16
C PRO A 164 21.79 -6.97 -23.97
N THR A 165 21.14 -5.81 -23.92
CA THR A 165 21.61 -4.58 -24.56
C THR A 165 22.17 -3.64 -23.52
N ALA A 166 23.47 -3.31 -23.62
CA ALA A 166 24.11 -2.33 -22.75
C ALA A 166 23.52 -0.92 -22.92
N TRP A 167 23.53 -0.10 -21.86
CA TRP A 167 22.96 1.25 -21.86
C TRP A 167 23.41 2.12 -23.06
N LYS A 168 24.71 2.13 -23.34
CA LYS A 168 25.32 2.88 -24.45
C LYS A 168 24.79 2.52 -25.84
N ASN A 169 24.20 1.32 -25.99
CA ASN A 169 23.68 0.79 -27.25
C ASN A 169 22.16 0.97 -27.39
N LEU A 170 21.48 1.48 -26.37
CA LEU A 170 20.06 1.81 -26.46
C LEU A 170 19.83 2.96 -27.45
N ASN A 171 18.66 2.99 -28.08
CA ASN A 171 18.25 4.16 -28.84
C ASN A 171 17.81 5.30 -27.90
N GLN A 172 17.64 6.51 -28.44
CA GLN A 172 17.31 7.67 -27.62
C GLN A 172 15.96 7.53 -26.91
N SER A 173 14.94 7.00 -27.60
CA SER A 173 13.60 6.83 -27.02
C SER A 173 13.59 5.82 -25.88
N GLU A 174 14.39 4.75 -25.96
CA GLU A 174 14.55 3.78 -24.86
C GLU A 174 15.22 4.43 -23.65
N ARG A 175 16.31 5.19 -23.86
CA ARG A 175 16.98 5.92 -22.78
C ARG A 175 16.05 6.93 -22.12
N ASP A 176 15.31 7.71 -22.91
CA ASP A 176 14.39 8.72 -22.40
C ASP A 176 13.28 8.09 -21.55
N ARG A 177 12.76 6.91 -21.96
CA ARG A 177 11.76 6.17 -21.19
C ARG A 177 12.32 5.71 -19.84
N ILE A 178 13.51 5.12 -19.82
CA ILE A 178 14.12 4.61 -18.58
C ILE A 178 14.50 5.78 -17.67
N LEU A 179 15.05 6.87 -18.22
CA LEU A 179 15.37 8.09 -17.49
C LEU A 179 14.11 8.73 -16.89
N ASN A 180 13.00 8.76 -17.62
CA ASN A 180 11.73 9.26 -17.10
C ASN A 180 11.26 8.44 -15.90
N MET A 181 11.30 7.11 -15.98
CA MET A 181 10.94 6.24 -14.86
C MET A 181 11.88 6.45 -13.67
N TRP A 182 13.20 6.48 -13.92
CA TRP A 182 14.21 6.71 -12.88
C TRP A 182 13.97 8.02 -12.13
N ASN A 183 13.74 9.11 -12.86
CA ASN A 183 13.48 10.43 -12.25
C ASN A 183 12.20 10.46 -11.40
N ARG A 184 11.24 9.57 -11.67
CA ARG A 184 10.01 9.48 -10.91
C ARG A 184 10.12 8.56 -9.69
N TYR A 185 10.78 7.40 -9.84
CA TYR A 185 10.81 6.33 -8.85
C TYR A 185 12.01 6.38 -7.89
N ASN A 186 13.15 6.91 -8.33
CA ASN A 186 14.35 6.94 -7.50
C ASN A 186 14.08 7.73 -6.20
N SER A 187 14.53 7.19 -5.07
CA SER A 187 14.35 7.77 -3.72
C SER A 187 12.88 7.91 -3.26
N LYS A 188 11.95 7.24 -3.92
CA LYS A 188 10.56 7.10 -3.47
C LYS A 188 10.43 5.93 -2.49
N THR A 189 9.33 5.90 -1.74
CA THR A 189 8.99 4.77 -0.87
C THR A 189 8.77 3.51 -1.71
N ASP A 190 9.24 2.35 -1.27
CA ASP A 190 8.95 1.09 -1.97
C ASP A 190 7.47 0.71 -1.77
N PHE A 191 6.70 0.80 -2.84
CA PHE A 191 5.26 0.57 -2.79
C PHE A 191 4.91 -0.91 -2.65
N SER A 192 5.70 -1.78 -3.29
CA SER A 192 5.48 -3.22 -3.25
C SER A 192 5.86 -3.82 -1.90
N HIS A 193 6.91 -3.28 -1.27
CA HIS A 193 7.34 -3.65 0.09
C HIS A 193 6.28 -3.24 1.11
N LEU A 194 5.85 -1.98 1.06
CA LEU A 194 4.73 -1.48 1.86
C LEU A 194 3.49 -2.37 1.72
N ALA A 195 3.14 -2.73 0.48
CA ALA A 195 1.99 -3.59 0.23
C ALA A 195 2.17 -5.01 0.77
N ALA A 196 3.39 -5.57 0.72
CA ALA A 196 3.69 -6.90 1.26
C ALA A 196 3.52 -6.93 2.79
N ILE A 197 3.96 -5.87 3.48
CA ILE A 197 3.79 -5.71 4.92
C ILE A 197 2.31 -5.56 5.28
N ILE A 198 1.56 -4.67 4.63
CA ILE A 198 0.12 -4.53 4.92
C ILE A 198 -0.62 -5.84 4.65
N ALA A 199 -0.26 -6.54 3.57
CA ALA A 199 -0.84 -7.83 3.24
C ALA A 199 -0.50 -8.90 4.30
N SER A 200 0.70 -8.91 4.88
CA SER A 200 1.08 -9.85 5.94
C SER A 200 0.24 -9.63 7.21
N TYR A 201 0.09 -8.38 7.66
CA TYR A 201 -0.78 -8.01 8.78
C TYR A 201 -2.26 -8.41 8.57
N GLN A 202 -2.72 -8.51 7.32
CA GLN A 202 -4.08 -8.95 6.98
C GLN A 202 -4.20 -10.47 6.76
N ASN A 203 -3.08 -11.19 6.67
CA ASN A 203 -3.11 -12.57 6.23
C ASN A 203 -3.48 -13.57 7.32
N ASN A 204 -3.21 -13.26 8.60
CA ASN A 204 -3.43 -14.13 9.77
C ASN A 204 -3.17 -15.60 9.45
N SER A 205 -1.92 -15.91 9.09
CA SER A 205 -1.56 -17.24 8.56
C SER A 205 -1.71 -18.33 9.64
N PHE A 206 -2.18 -19.52 9.26
CA PHE A 206 -2.53 -20.59 10.22
C PHE A 206 -1.37 -21.10 11.10
N PHE A 207 -0.11 -20.93 10.67
CA PHE A 207 1.11 -21.26 11.44
C PHE A 207 1.92 -20.01 11.80
N GLU A 208 1.27 -18.84 11.91
CA GLU A 208 1.90 -17.61 12.38
C GLU A 208 2.62 -17.82 13.72
N ASP A 209 1.98 -18.57 14.63
CA ASP A 209 2.58 -18.97 15.90
C ASP A 209 3.81 -19.87 15.70
N GLU A 210 3.75 -20.97 14.96
CA GLU A 210 4.88 -21.92 14.87
C GLU A 210 6.09 -21.37 14.09
N SER A 211 5.84 -20.74 12.95
CA SER A 211 6.91 -20.19 12.10
C SER A 211 7.45 -18.87 12.64
N GLY A 212 6.59 -17.99 13.18
CA GLY A 212 7.00 -16.83 13.96
C GLY A 212 7.80 -17.22 15.20
N THR A 213 7.44 -18.31 15.89
CA THR A 213 8.22 -18.85 17.03
C THR A 213 9.57 -19.40 16.59
N ILE A 214 9.65 -20.15 15.48
CA ILE A 214 10.94 -20.69 15.00
C ILE A 214 11.87 -19.56 14.55
N ILE A 215 11.34 -18.57 13.84
CA ILE A 215 12.08 -17.38 13.41
C ILE A 215 12.50 -16.58 14.65
N GLY A 216 11.60 -16.36 15.60
CA GLY A 216 11.89 -15.74 16.89
C GLY A 216 12.95 -16.50 17.70
N ALA A 217 12.96 -17.83 17.69
CA ALA A 217 13.99 -18.63 18.35
C ALA A 217 15.38 -18.47 17.70
N ILE A 218 15.46 -18.15 16.41
CA ILE A 218 16.72 -18.00 15.67
C ILE A 218 17.23 -16.54 15.74
N PHE A 219 16.33 -15.57 15.62
CA PHE A 219 16.66 -14.14 15.44
C PHE A 219 16.31 -13.27 16.65
N GLY A 220 15.52 -13.79 17.60
CA GLY A 220 15.15 -13.14 18.84
C GLY A 220 13.82 -12.37 18.80
N ILE A 221 13.13 -12.30 17.67
CA ILE A 221 11.90 -11.50 17.53
C ILE A 221 10.81 -12.34 16.85
N GLU A 222 9.73 -12.60 17.59
CA GLU A 222 8.58 -13.39 17.16
C GLU A 222 7.58 -12.53 16.39
N GLY A 223 6.86 -13.11 15.42
CA GLY A 223 5.82 -12.43 14.62
C GLY A 223 6.17 -12.36 13.13
N LEU A 224 5.38 -13.00 12.26
CA LEU A 224 5.69 -13.07 10.83
C LEU A 224 5.49 -11.74 10.10
N ASP A 225 4.52 -10.96 10.55
CA ASP A 225 4.19 -9.63 10.07
C ASP A 225 5.30 -8.63 10.39
N GLU A 226 5.83 -8.64 11.61
CA GLU A 226 7.00 -7.82 11.99
C GLU A 226 8.23 -8.22 11.17
N ASN A 227 8.43 -9.53 10.98
CA ASN A 227 9.50 -10.09 10.16
C ASN A 227 9.35 -9.82 8.65
N ALA A 228 8.15 -9.45 8.19
CA ALA A 228 7.89 -9.04 6.82
C ALA A 228 8.19 -7.55 6.59
N GLY A 229 8.21 -6.74 7.66
CA GLY A 229 8.57 -5.33 7.64
C GLY A 229 9.84 -5.05 8.46
N TYR A 230 9.80 -4.04 9.33
CA TYR A 230 11.01 -3.43 9.89
C TYR A 230 11.97 -4.40 10.59
N ILE A 231 11.49 -5.49 11.19
CA ILE A 231 12.38 -6.50 11.79
C ILE A 231 13.07 -7.32 10.71
N GLY A 232 12.34 -7.67 9.65
CA GLY A 232 12.89 -8.29 8.45
C GLY A 232 14.11 -7.55 7.93
N ASP A 233 14.00 -6.24 7.82
CA ASP A 233 15.02 -5.38 7.22
C ASP A 233 16.10 -4.94 8.23
N ALA A 234 15.71 -4.62 9.47
CA ALA A 234 16.64 -4.16 10.51
C ALA A 234 17.51 -5.29 11.08
N VAL A 235 16.99 -6.52 11.14
CA VAL A 235 17.67 -7.69 11.74
C VAL A 235 18.07 -8.72 10.68
N GLY A 236 17.43 -8.72 9.52
CA GLY A 236 17.57 -9.73 8.48
C GLY A 236 16.87 -11.03 8.88
N THR A 237 16.07 -11.61 7.99
CA THR A 237 15.39 -12.90 8.21
C THR A 237 15.75 -13.91 7.13
N ASN A 238 15.52 -15.21 7.40
CA ASN A 238 15.69 -16.29 6.41
C ASN A 238 17.05 -16.33 5.66
N GLY A 239 18.14 -16.01 6.35
CA GLY A 239 19.50 -16.04 5.77
C GLY A 239 19.87 -14.78 4.98
N VAL A 240 18.98 -13.78 4.95
CA VAL A 240 19.27 -12.45 4.42
C VAL A 240 19.93 -11.59 5.51
N ALA A 241 20.92 -10.80 5.09
CA ALA A 241 21.58 -9.83 5.94
C ALA A 241 20.65 -8.63 6.24
N PRO A 242 20.81 -7.96 7.39
CA PRO A 242 20.16 -6.67 7.61
C PRO A 242 20.40 -5.71 6.45
N SER A 243 19.34 -5.06 5.96
CA SER A 243 19.37 -4.07 4.91
C SER A 243 18.16 -3.18 5.09
N MET A 244 18.38 -1.88 5.31
CA MET A 244 17.33 -0.88 5.46
C MET A 244 17.74 0.36 4.67
N GLY A 245 17.15 0.53 3.48
CA GLY A 245 17.30 1.74 2.68
C GLY A 245 16.33 2.85 3.12
N PRO A 246 16.49 4.09 2.61
CA PRO A 246 15.50 5.15 2.82
C PRO A 246 14.10 4.83 2.27
N ASP A 247 14.03 4.01 1.23
CA ASP A 247 12.80 3.50 0.62
C ASP A 247 12.09 2.49 1.52
N ASP A 248 12.82 1.50 2.05
CA ASP A 248 12.33 0.50 3.02
C ASP A 248 11.94 1.16 4.35
N TYR A 249 12.77 2.07 4.88
CA TYR A 249 12.47 2.81 6.11
C TYR A 249 11.11 3.50 6.05
N LYS A 250 10.78 4.12 4.90
CA LYS A 250 9.46 4.72 4.72
C LYS A 250 8.38 3.67 4.55
N ALA A 251 8.64 2.62 3.76
CA ALA A 251 7.67 1.58 3.48
C ALA A 251 7.24 0.86 4.76
N ASP A 252 8.18 0.55 5.65
CA ASP A 252 7.97 -0.04 6.96
C ASP A 252 7.07 0.80 7.87
N LEU A 253 7.44 2.07 8.03
CA LEU A 253 6.71 2.98 8.91
C LEU A 253 5.32 3.26 8.36
N ASP A 254 5.23 3.54 7.06
CA ASP A 254 3.98 3.83 6.38
C ASP A 254 3.04 2.62 6.38
N ALA A 255 3.57 1.40 6.22
CA ALA A 255 2.76 0.19 6.27
C ALA A 255 2.07 0.02 7.62
N VAL A 256 2.80 0.16 8.73
CA VAL A 256 2.24 0.05 10.09
C VAL A 256 1.23 1.18 10.35
N ASN A 257 1.53 2.40 9.93
CA ASN A 257 0.66 3.56 10.12
C ASN A 257 -0.65 3.43 9.33
N ILE A 258 -0.54 3.14 8.03
CA ILE A 258 -1.69 2.94 7.15
C ILE A 258 -2.51 1.74 7.65
N PHE A 259 -1.89 0.61 7.99
CA PHE A 259 -2.60 -0.56 8.51
C PHE A 259 -3.40 -0.25 9.78
N ASN A 260 -2.85 0.54 10.69
CA ASN A 260 -3.60 0.98 11.87
C ASN A 260 -4.77 1.90 11.52
N ARG A 261 -4.63 2.79 10.54
CA ARG A 261 -5.72 3.65 10.05
C ARG A 261 -6.84 2.85 9.35
N LEU A 262 -6.50 1.75 8.66
CA LEU A 262 -7.48 0.83 8.04
C LEU A 262 -8.46 0.19 9.04
N LYS A 263 -8.19 0.28 10.35
CA LYS A 263 -9.14 -0.16 11.39
C LYS A 263 -10.40 0.72 11.44
N ASN A 264 -10.31 1.97 10.99
CA ASN A 264 -11.40 2.95 11.02
C ASN A 264 -11.75 3.52 9.64
N ASP A 265 -10.80 3.53 8.70
CA ASP A 265 -10.95 4.10 7.37
C ASP A 265 -10.95 3.00 6.28
N ASP A 266 -11.54 3.28 5.12
CA ASP A 266 -11.26 2.50 3.92
C ASP A 266 -9.84 2.79 3.37
N ILE A 267 -9.40 2.01 2.38
CA ILE A 267 -8.04 2.10 1.82
C ILE A 267 -7.74 3.49 1.25
N ILE A 268 -8.67 4.09 0.52
CA ILE A 268 -8.47 5.41 -0.10
C ILE A 268 -8.33 6.46 0.99
N ASN A 269 -9.28 6.47 1.93
CA ASN A 269 -9.28 7.45 3.00
C ASN A 269 -8.10 7.29 3.96
N ALA A 270 -7.69 6.06 4.29
CA ALA A 270 -6.51 5.82 5.11
C ALA A 270 -5.25 6.40 4.47
N ILE A 271 -5.04 6.18 3.16
CA ILE A 271 -3.88 6.68 2.42
C ILE A 271 -3.95 8.20 2.25
N ASN A 272 -5.12 8.74 1.92
CA ASN A 272 -5.29 10.18 1.73
C ASN A 272 -5.08 10.94 3.04
N ASN A 273 -5.76 10.54 4.10
CA ASN A 273 -5.65 11.17 5.41
C ASN A 273 -4.23 11.06 5.96
N TYR A 274 -3.57 9.91 5.78
CA TYR A 274 -2.19 9.72 6.22
C TYR A 274 -1.23 10.68 5.54
N ASN A 275 -1.23 10.71 4.20
CA ASN A 275 -0.34 11.59 3.44
C ASN A 275 -0.68 13.08 3.63
N HIS A 276 -1.96 13.41 3.80
CA HIS A 276 -2.38 14.76 4.17
C HIS A 276 -1.85 15.17 5.55
N ASP A 277 -1.96 14.30 6.57
CA ASP A 277 -1.49 14.59 7.92
C ASP A 277 0.05 14.73 7.97
N ILE A 278 0.79 13.92 7.20
CA ILE A 278 2.25 14.04 7.07
C ILE A 278 2.62 15.36 6.39
N SER A 279 2.03 15.66 5.24
CA SER A 279 2.38 16.86 4.45
C SER A 279 1.96 18.17 5.13
N SER A 280 0.89 18.16 5.92
CA SER A 280 0.45 19.30 6.73
C SER A 280 1.23 19.45 8.05
N GLY A 281 2.05 18.46 8.42
CA GLY A 281 2.76 18.42 9.71
C GLY A 281 1.86 18.16 10.91
N LYS A 282 0.61 17.70 10.68
CA LYS A 282 -0.31 17.28 11.74
C LYS A 282 0.13 15.98 12.41
N THR A 283 0.86 15.14 11.69
CA THR A 283 1.51 13.95 12.24
C THR A 283 2.98 13.88 11.80
N ASN A 284 3.74 13.03 12.48
CA ASN A 284 5.10 12.66 12.13
C ASN A 284 5.14 11.14 11.93
N ARG A 285 5.74 10.69 10.81
CA ARG A 285 5.79 9.29 10.39
C ARG A 285 6.40 8.39 11.47
N ALA A 286 7.54 8.81 12.02
CA ALA A 286 8.24 8.06 13.06
C ALA A 286 7.46 8.06 14.38
N GLU A 287 6.90 9.20 14.78
CA GLU A 287 6.11 9.28 16.02
C GLU A 287 4.84 8.43 15.96
N GLU A 288 4.11 8.49 14.83
CA GLU A 288 2.91 7.69 14.61
C GLU A 288 3.25 6.19 14.58
N PHE A 289 4.37 5.82 13.96
CA PHE A 289 4.86 4.44 13.96
C PHE A 289 5.13 3.93 15.37
N ILE A 290 5.90 4.68 16.17
CA ILE A 290 6.23 4.31 17.56
C ILE A 290 4.95 4.13 18.37
N LYS A 291 3.99 5.05 18.26
CA LYS A 291 2.68 4.92 18.92
C LYS A 291 1.96 3.66 18.47
N ASN A 292 1.94 3.36 17.18
CA ASN A 292 1.19 2.23 16.64
C ASN A 292 1.75 0.87 17.10
N ILE A 293 3.08 0.69 17.12
CA ILE A 293 3.69 -0.53 17.68
C ILE A 293 3.55 -0.60 19.21
N GLY A 294 3.31 0.54 19.87
CA GLY A 294 3.02 0.67 21.30
C GLY A 294 1.53 0.66 21.65
N ASN A 295 0.65 0.14 20.77
CA ASN A 295 -0.80 0.09 20.99
C ASN A 295 -1.45 1.46 21.29
N GLY A 296 -0.92 2.51 20.66
CA GLY A 296 -1.36 3.91 20.82
C GLY A 296 -0.55 4.72 21.83
N ASP A 297 0.33 4.08 22.61
CA ASP A 297 1.21 4.75 23.57
C ASP A 297 2.64 4.84 23.04
N TYR A 298 3.20 6.04 23.03
CA TYR A 298 4.56 6.26 22.53
C TYR A 298 5.61 5.61 23.44
N GLY A 299 5.42 5.66 24.76
CA GLY A 299 6.34 5.07 25.73
C GLY A 299 6.40 3.56 25.61
N GLU A 300 5.25 2.90 25.49
CA GLU A 300 5.17 1.45 25.23
C GLU A 300 5.84 1.07 23.91
N GLY A 301 5.70 1.91 22.88
CA GLY A 301 6.41 1.71 21.60
C GLY A 301 7.94 1.77 21.75
N ILE A 302 8.44 2.73 22.53
CA ILE A 302 9.87 2.81 22.86
C ILE A 302 10.33 1.58 23.65
N VAL A 303 9.53 1.11 24.62
CA VAL A 303 9.83 -0.11 25.39
C VAL A 303 9.90 -1.33 24.48
N LYS A 304 8.96 -1.47 23.52
CA LYS A 304 9.01 -2.55 22.51
C LYS A 304 10.30 -2.50 21.71
N LEU A 305 10.65 -1.36 21.11
CA LEU A 305 11.87 -1.20 20.31
C LEU A 305 13.14 -1.51 21.11
N GLN A 306 13.19 -1.10 22.38
CA GLN A 306 14.29 -1.44 23.27
C GLN A 306 14.36 -2.95 23.55
N GLY A 307 13.21 -3.59 23.76
CA GLY A 307 13.11 -5.04 23.93
C GLY A 307 13.58 -5.80 22.69
N ASP A 308 13.09 -5.42 21.52
CA ASP A 308 13.46 -6.00 20.23
C ASP A 308 14.98 -5.86 19.99
N TYR A 309 15.54 -4.66 20.19
CA TYR A 309 16.98 -4.43 20.03
C TYR A 309 17.82 -5.24 21.01
N ASN A 310 17.42 -5.27 22.29
CA ASN A 310 18.10 -6.07 23.31
C ASN A 310 18.07 -7.56 22.94
N THR A 311 16.96 -8.05 22.38
CA THR A 311 16.88 -9.46 21.99
C THR A 311 17.74 -9.74 20.76
N PHE A 312 17.74 -8.84 19.78
CA PHE A 312 18.61 -8.92 18.61
C PHE A 312 20.10 -8.99 18.98
N ILE A 313 20.62 -8.07 19.81
CA ILE A 313 22.05 -8.02 20.15
C ILE A 313 22.52 -9.25 20.96
N ASN A 314 21.59 -9.92 21.64
CA ASN A 314 21.87 -11.16 22.39
C ASN A 314 21.63 -12.42 21.55
N SER A 315 21.18 -12.30 20.30
CA SER A 315 20.93 -13.45 19.42
C SER A 315 22.24 -14.10 18.92
N PRO A 316 22.24 -15.41 18.62
CA PRO A 316 23.38 -16.08 18.01
C PRO A 316 23.77 -15.50 16.64
N LYS A 317 22.82 -14.87 15.92
CA LYS A 317 23.06 -14.24 14.63
C LYS A 317 23.94 -12.99 14.76
N TYR A 318 23.71 -12.16 15.78
CA TYR A 318 24.40 -10.89 15.94
C TYR A 318 25.92 -11.01 15.90
N ASN A 319 26.46 -12.04 16.55
CA ASN A 319 27.90 -12.31 16.59
C ASN A 319 28.51 -12.75 15.25
N LYS A 320 27.69 -13.11 14.26
CA LYS A 320 28.12 -13.50 12.91
C LYS A 320 28.03 -12.36 11.90
N LEU A 321 27.37 -11.25 12.27
CA LEU A 321 27.21 -10.08 11.42
C LEU A 321 28.49 -9.24 11.40
N SER A 322 28.73 -8.60 10.27
CA SER A 322 29.71 -7.54 10.14
C SER A 322 29.31 -6.31 10.98
N LYS A 323 30.26 -5.41 11.21
CA LYS A 323 30.00 -4.17 11.95
C LYS A 323 28.97 -3.26 11.27
N GLU A 324 28.87 -3.30 9.94
CA GLU A 324 27.88 -2.49 9.22
C GLU A 324 26.47 -3.09 9.35
N GLU A 325 26.34 -4.40 9.22
CA GLU A 325 25.07 -5.11 9.43
C GLU A 325 24.56 -4.96 10.88
N GLN A 326 25.46 -4.97 11.87
CA GLN A 326 25.08 -4.75 13.28
C GLN A 326 24.52 -3.34 13.54
N LYS A 327 24.92 -2.34 12.74
CA LYS A 327 24.46 -0.95 12.92
C LYS A 327 23.07 -0.70 12.37
N VAL A 328 22.56 -1.53 11.44
CA VAL A 328 21.30 -1.27 10.73
C VAL A 328 20.16 -1.02 11.71
N PHE A 329 19.92 -1.93 12.67
CA PHE A 329 18.85 -1.75 13.65
C PHE A 329 19.09 -0.56 14.58
N ALA A 330 20.34 -0.32 15.00
CA ALA A 330 20.65 0.85 15.82
C ALA A 330 20.38 2.17 15.07
N SER A 331 20.74 2.25 13.79
CA SER A 331 20.46 3.40 12.92
C SER A 331 18.97 3.61 12.68
N PHE A 332 18.21 2.53 12.53
CA PHE A 332 16.74 2.56 12.44
C PHE A 332 16.14 3.19 13.70
N ILE A 333 16.48 2.67 14.89
CA ILE A 333 15.98 3.21 16.17
C ILE A 333 16.41 4.67 16.37
N LEU A 334 17.65 5.02 16.01
CA LEU A 334 18.14 6.40 16.10
C LEU A 334 17.33 7.35 15.21
N ASN A 335 16.94 6.94 14.00
CA ASN A 335 16.09 7.75 13.13
C ASN A 335 14.70 7.95 13.75
N LEU A 336 14.13 6.89 14.31
CA LEU A 336 12.83 6.92 14.98
C LEU A 336 12.81 7.87 16.18
N ILE A 337 13.74 7.73 17.13
CA ILE A 337 13.75 8.55 18.35
C ILE A 337 14.06 10.03 18.08
N ASN A 338 14.69 10.33 16.94
CA ASN A 338 14.93 11.70 16.50
C ASN A 338 13.74 12.28 15.71
N GLY A 339 12.64 11.53 15.54
CA GLY A 339 11.45 11.97 14.82
C GLY A 339 11.70 12.19 13.33
N ASN A 340 12.65 11.46 12.73
CA ASN A 340 12.96 11.63 11.33
C ASN A 340 11.89 10.97 10.45
N ASN A 341 11.17 11.77 9.65
CA ASN A 341 10.24 11.25 8.63
C ASN A 341 10.94 10.51 7.49
N GLU A 342 12.27 10.61 7.40
CA GLU A 342 13.12 10.11 6.32
C GLU A 342 14.40 9.57 6.96
N MET A 343 14.92 8.44 6.46
CA MET A 343 16.19 7.90 6.99
C MET A 343 17.35 8.87 6.71
N ARG A 344 18.18 9.12 7.71
CA ARG A 344 19.36 10.00 7.65
C ARG A 344 20.66 9.25 7.91
#